data_AF-A0A2S9K1H7-F1
#
_entry.id   AF-A0A2S9K1H7-F1
#
_cell.length_a   1.000
_cell.length_b   1.000
_cell.length_c   1.000
_cell.angle_alpha   90.00
_cell.angle_beta   90.00
_cell.angle_gamma   90.00
#
_symmetry.space_group_name_H-M   'P 1'
#
loop_
_entity.id
_entity.type
_entity.pdbx_description
1 polymer ?
#
loop_
_entity_poly.entity_id
_entity_poly.type
_entity_poly.pdbx_seq_one_letter_code
_entity_poly.pdbx_strand_id
1 'polypeptide(L)'
;MSHIIQNALNLLGRVLFVVLFLPAGISKLTGFSGTVGYIASVGLPAPALGAVLALVVEIGGSLALLAGFGTRIAALVLALFTLGASMFFHAYWSVPADQAFVTQLLFFKNIAVAGGLLVLAAQGAGDWSLDARRKT
;
A
#
# COMPACT_ATOMS: atom_id res chain seq x y z
N MET A 1 8.60 -5.34 -26.36
CA MET A 1 7.40 -6.03 -25.80
C MET A 1 6.18 -5.45 -26.49
N SER A 2 5.22 -6.26 -26.92
CA SER A 2 4.02 -5.72 -27.58
C SER A 2 3.19 -4.87 -26.61
N HIS A 3 2.42 -3.91 -27.13
CA HIS A 3 1.54 -3.05 -26.32
C HIS A 3 0.57 -3.86 -25.45
N ILE A 4 0.03 -4.96 -26.00
CA ILE A 4 -0.87 -5.87 -25.28
C ILE A 4 -0.17 -6.47 -24.05
N ILE A 5 1.05 -6.98 -24.22
CA ILE A 5 1.80 -7.60 -23.11
C ILE A 5 2.16 -6.54 -22.07
N GLN A 6 2.58 -5.33 -22.48
CA GLN A 6 2.86 -4.23 -21.54
C GLN A 6 1.63 -3.86 -20.70
N ASN A 7 0.47 -3.71 -21.34
CA ASN A 7 -0.78 -3.37 -20.65
C ASN A 7 -1.26 -4.49 -19.71
N ALA A 8 -1.12 -5.76 -20.14
CA ALA A 8 -1.45 -6.90 -19.30
C ALA A 8 -0.55 -6.99 -18.06
N LEU A 9 0.78 -6.84 -18.22
CA LEU A 9 1.73 -6.85 -17.11
C LEU A 9 1.50 -5.67 -16.15
N ASN A 10 1.20 -4.49 -16.67
CA ASN A 10 0.88 -3.33 -15.85
C ASN A 10 -0.38 -3.56 -15.00
N LEU A 11 -1.47 -4.02 -15.64
CA LEU A 11 -2.72 -4.33 -14.94
C LEU A 11 -2.51 -5.42 -13.89
N LEU A 12 -1.79 -6.49 -14.23
CA LEU A 12 -1.46 -7.55 -13.29
C LEU A 12 -0.65 -7.01 -12.09
N GLY A 13 0.36 -6.18 -12.34
CA GLY A 13 1.13 -5.53 -11.28
C GLY A 13 0.25 -4.68 -10.35
N ARG A 14 -0.69 -3.90 -10.91
CA ARG A 14 -1.66 -3.13 -10.13
C ARG A 14 -2.56 -4.03 -9.28
N VAL A 15 -3.06 -5.13 -9.85
CA VAL A 15 -3.86 -6.12 -9.12
C VAL A 15 -3.06 -6.75 -7.97
N LEU A 16 -1.78 -7.08 -8.18
CA LEU A 16 -0.94 -7.66 -7.13
C LEU A 16 -0.70 -6.68 -5.96
N PHE A 17 -0.55 -5.38 -6.23
CA PHE A 17 -0.54 -4.38 -5.16
C PHE A 17 -1.89 -4.32 -4.43
N VAL A 18 -3.00 -4.34 -5.17
CA VAL A 18 -4.36 -4.33 -4.60
C VAL A 18 -4.61 -5.53 -3.69
N VAL A 19 -4.12 -6.72 -4.05
CA VAL A 19 -4.23 -7.94 -3.22
C VAL A 19 -3.54 -7.75 -1.87
N LEU A 20 -2.51 -6.91 -1.77
CA LEU A 20 -1.84 -6.61 -0.51
C LEU A 20 -2.62 -5.59 0.33
N PHE A 21 -3.07 -4.49 -0.26
CA PHE A 21 -3.65 -3.37 0.48
C PHE A 21 -5.15 -3.51 0.74
N LEU A 22 -5.94 -3.99 -0.21
CA LEU A 22 -7.40 -3.99 -0.10
C LEU A 22 -7.91 -4.90 1.03
N PRO A 23 -7.41 -6.15 1.18
CA PRO A 23 -7.81 -6.98 2.32
C PRO A 23 -7.37 -6.38 3.66
N ALA A 24 -6.19 -5.73 3.70
CA ALA A 24 -5.71 -5.06 4.90
C ALA A 24 -6.63 -3.89 5.30
N GLY A 25 -7.05 -3.08 4.33
CA GLY A 25 -7.99 -1.99 4.54
C GLY A 25 -9.38 -2.46 4.99
N ILE A 26 -9.91 -3.51 4.36
CA ILE A 26 -11.18 -4.14 4.77
C ILE A 26 -11.10 -4.67 6.20
N SER A 27 -9.99 -5.31 6.56
CA SER A 27 -9.77 -5.81 7.93
C SER A 27 -9.71 -4.67 8.95
N LYS A 28 -9.17 -3.49 8.58
CA LYS A 28 -9.20 -2.29 9.43
C LYS A 28 -10.60 -1.69 9.53
N LEU A 29 -11.43 -1.79 8.50
CA LEU A 29 -12.82 -1.33 8.53
C LEU A 29 -13.68 -2.21 9.46
N THR A 30 -13.58 -3.53 9.33
CA THR A 30 -14.37 -4.47 10.17
C THR A 30 -13.81 -4.60 11.58
N GLY A 31 -12.49 -4.43 11.75
CA GLY A 31 -11.75 -4.50 13.02
C GLY A 31 -11.24 -3.15 13.52
N PHE A 32 -12.02 -2.07 13.34
CA PHE A 32 -11.54 -0.71 13.58
C PHE A 32 -11.02 -0.49 15.01
N SER A 33 -11.76 -0.93 16.03
CA SER A 33 -11.32 -0.78 17.43
C SER A 33 -9.99 -1.48 17.72
N GLY A 34 -9.77 -2.67 17.14
CA GLY A 34 -8.50 -3.40 17.27
C GLY A 34 -7.36 -2.66 16.58
N THR A 35 -7.63 -2.07 15.42
CA THR A 35 -6.66 -1.24 14.68
C THR A 35 -6.26 -0.01 15.50
N VAL A 36 -7.22 0.69 16.12
CA VAL A 36 -6.93 1.83 17.00
C VAL A 36 -6.04 1.41 18.17
N GLY A 37 -6.34 0.28 18.82
CA GLY A 37 -5.52 -0.27 19.89
C GLY A 37 -4.10 -0.60 19.43
N TYR A 38 -3.95 -1.20 18.25
CA TYR A 38 -2.64 -1.53 17.68
C TYR A 38 -1.82 -0.26 17.36
N ILE A 39 -2.43 0.77 16.79
CA ILE A 39 -1.75 2.06 16.54
C ILE A 39 -1.35 2.74 17.87
N ALA A 40 -2.20 2.66 18.89
CA ALA A 40 -1.86 3.17 20.21
C ALA A 40 -0.66 2.43 20.83
N SER A 41 -0.53 1.13 20.57
CA SER A 41 0.54 0.29 21.14
C SER A 41 1.96 0.68 20.70
N VAL A 42 2.09 1.36 19.56
CA VAL A 42 3.37 1.87 19.03
C VAL A 42 3.63 3.34 19.37
N GLY A 43 2.78 3.95 20.23
CA GLY A 43 2.98 5.30 20.75
C GLY A 43 2.61 6.44 19.79
N LEU A 44 1.89 6.18 18.70
CA LEU A 44 1.46 7.23 17.78
C LEU A 44 0.40 8.15 18.43
N PRO A 45 0.51 9.49 18.26
CA PRO A 45 -0.54 10.39 18.68
C PRO A 45 -1.81 10.20 17.82
N ALA A 46 -2.97 10.46 18.43
CA ALA A 46 -4.29 10.37 17.78
C ALA A 46 -4.53 9.03 17.02
N PRO A 47 -4.49 7.87 17.71
CA PRO A 47 -4.56 6.54 17.07
C PRO A 47 -5.84 6.31 16.26
N ALA A 48 -6.97 6.92 16.66
CA ALA A 48 -8.21 6.87 15.90
C ALA A 48 -8.08 7.54 14.53
N LEU A 49 -7.42 8.70 14.45
CA LEU A 49 -7.15 9.37 13.17
C LEU A 49 -6.17 8.55 12.32
N GLY A 50 -5.14 7.97 12.95
CA GLY A 50 -4.23 7.05 12.27
C GLY A 50 -4.95 5.86 11.64
N ALA A 51 -5.94 5.27 12.34
CA ALA A 51 -6.73 4.16 11.84
C ALA A 51 -7.60 4.55 10.63
N VAL A 52 -8.25 5.72 10.70
CA VAL A 52 -9.04 6.26 9.58
C VAL A 52 -8.14 6.52 8.38
N LEU A 53 -6.97 7.15 8.58
CA LEU A 53 -6.01 7.43 7.51
C LEU A 53 -5.53 6.13 6.84
N ALA A 54 -5.12 5.13 7.62
CA ALA A 54 -4.70 3.84 7.10
C ALA A 54 -5.81 3.17 6.28
N LEU A 55 -7.04 3.15 6.79
CA LEU A 55 -8.19 2.59 6.11
C LEU A 55 -8.47 3.30 4.78
N VAL A 56 -8.51 4.63 4.78
CA VAL A 56 -8.78 5.43 3.58
C VAL A 56 -7.68 5.25 2.54
N VAL A 57 -6.42 5.26 2.95
CA VAL A 57 -5.28 5.08 2.05
C VAL A 57 -5.27 3.68 1.46
N GLU A 58 -5.46 2.64 2.26
CA GLU A 58 -5.41 1.25 1.77
C GLU A 58 -6.59 0.92 0.87
N ILE A 59 -7.83 1.26 1.26
CA ILE A 59 -9.01 0.98 0.43
C ILE A 59 -9.04 1.93 -0.77
N GLY A 60 -8.96 3.24 -0.53
CA GLY A 60 -9.04 4.25 -1.59
C GLY A 60 -7.90 4.13 -2.59
N GLY A 61 -6.67 3.95 -2.10
CA GLY A 61 -5.49 3.71 -2.94
C GLY A 61 -5.61 2.43 -3.76
N SER A 62 -6.12 1.34 -3.17
CA SER A 62 -6.36 0.09 -3.90
C SER A 62 -7.38 0.25 -5.02
N LEU A 63 -8.52 0.88 -4.75
CA LEU A 63 -9.56 1.09 -5.76
C LEU A 63 -9.05 1.99 -6.89
N ALA A 64 -8.29 3.05 -6.54
CA ALA A 64 -7.65 3.93 -7.50
C ALA A 64 -6.63 3.17 -8.38
N LEU A 65 -5.76 2.35 -7.79
CA LEU A 65 -4.82 1.51 -8.55
C LEU A 65 -5.55 0.50 -9.44
N LEU A 66 -6.58 -0.18 -8.94
CA LEU A 66 -7.33 -1.18 -9.69
C LEU A 66 -7.99 -0.57 -10.93
N ALA A 67 -8.70 0.54 -10.74
CA ALA A 67 -9.33 1.28 -11.84
C ALA A 67 -8.30 1.95 -12.76
N GLY A 68 -7.07 2.15 -12.29
CA GLY A 68 -6.05 2.93 -12.98
C GLY A 68 -6.46 4.40 -13.05
N PHE A 69 -6.93 4.95 -11.94
CA PHE A 69 -7.39 6.32 -11.78
C PHE A 69 -6.45 7.07 -10.83
N GLY A 70 -5.82 8.15 -11.31
CA GLY A 70 -4.82 8.88 -10.54
C GLY A 70 -3.63 8.00 -10.15
N THR A 71 -3.28 7.03 -10.99
CA THR A 71 -2.41 5.89 -10.64
C THR A 71 -1.07 6.32 -10.08
N ARG A 72 -0.48 7.38 -10.65
CA ARG A 72 0.80 7.91 -10.17
C ARG A 72 0.71 8.45 -8.74
N ILE A 73 -0.37 9.19 -8.44
CA ILE A 73 -0.60 9.77 -7.12
C ILE A 73 -0.93 8.65 -6.12
N ALA A 74 -1.84 7.74 -6.48
CA ALA A 74 -2.21 6.62 -5.64
C ALA A 74 -1.00 5.74 -5.28
N ALA A 75 -0.13 5.45 -6.26
CA ALA A 75 1.10 4.69 -6.04
C ALA A 75 2.08 5.42 -5.12
N LEU A 76 2.27 6.74 -5.28
CA LEU A 76 3.12 7.53 -4.36
C LEU A 76 2.57 7.54 -2.93
N VAL A 77 1.26 7.76 -2.77
CA VAL A 77 0.61 7.76 -1.46
C VAL A 77 0.77 6.40 -0.77
N LEU A 78 0.49 5.31 -1.49
CA LEU A 78 0.66 3.96 -0.96
C LEU A 78 2.13 3.64 -0.64
N ALA A 79 3.09 4.11 -1.46
CA ALA A 79 4.51 3.91 -1.20
C ALA A 79 4.93 4.61 0.10
N LEU A 80 4.59 5.89 0.26
CA LEU A 80 4.91 6.67 1.46
C LEU A 80 4.22 6.09 2.70
N PHE A 81 2.94 5.72 2.58
CA PHE A 81 2.21 5.04 3.65
C PHE A 81 2.90 3.73 4.05
N THR A 82 3.30 2.91 3.08
CA THR A 82 3.96 1.61 3.32
C THR A 82 5.31 1.79 4.02
N LEU A 83 6.09 2.80 3.63
CA LEU A 83 7.36 3.13 4.30
C LEU A 83 7.11 3.58 5.73
N GLY A 84 6.18 4.52 5.95
CA GLY A 84 5.81 5.00 7.28
C GLY A 84 5.32 3.86 8.18
N ALA A 85 4.38 3.04 7.69
CA ALA A 85 3.87 1.88 8.41
C ALA A 85 4.99 0.91 8.80
N SER A 86 5.97 0.68 7.93
CA SER A 86 7.12 -0.18 8.23
C SER A 86 7.96 0.35 9.39
N MET A 87 8.19 1.67 9.43
CA MET A 87 9.01 2.29 10.48
C MET A 87 8.35 2.22 11.87
N PHE A 88 7.03 2.15 11.95
CA PHE A 88 6.32 2.08 13.23
C PHE A 88 5.93 0.65 13.62
N PHE A 89 5.44 -0.14 12.68
CA PHE A 89 4.86 -1.46 12.95
C PHE A 89 5.81 -2.63 12.66
N HIS A 90 6.90 -2.38 11.93
CA HIS A 90 7.90 -3.39 11.57
C HIS A 90 9.33 -2.93 11.89
N ALA A 91 9.51 -2.08 12.91
CA ALA A 91 10.81 -1.68 13.43
C ALA A 91 11.52 -2.87 14.11
N TYR A 92 12.07 -3.78 13.31
CA TYR A 92 12.65 -5.04 13.78
C TYR A 92 13.84 -4.87 14.75
N TRP A 93 14.48 -3.70 14.73
CA TRP A 93 15.52 -3.32 15.69
C TRP A 93 14.98 -2.95 17.08
N SER A 94 13.66 -2.82 17.24
CA SER A 94 13.00 -2.41 18.48
C SER A 94 12.22 -3.54 19.15
N VAL A 95 12.35 -4.78 18.66
CA VAL A 95 11.66 -5.97 19.21
C VAL A 95 12.68 -6.96 19.79
N PRO A 96 12.27 -7.84 20.73
CA PRO A 96 13.09 -8.94 21.23
C PRO A 96 13.66 -9.83 20.11
N ALA A 97 14.83 -10.42 20.34
CA ALA A 97 15.57 -11.17 19.32
C ALA A 97 14.79 -12.39 18.76
N ASP A 98 13.97 -13.03 19.58
CA ASP A 98 13.09 -14.13 19.20
C ASP A 98 11.93 -13.70 18.28
N GLN A 99 11.62 -12.41 18.23
CA GLN A 99 10.56 -11.82 17.38
C GLN A 99 11.13 -11.01 16.20
N ALA A 100 12.43 -10.73 16.19
CA ALA A 100 13.09 -9.86 15.23
C ALA A 100 13.01 -10.40 13.79
N PHE A 101 13.14 -11.71 13.59
CA PHE A 101 13.20 -12.31 12.25
C PHE A 101 11.92 -12.04 11.43
N VAL A 102 10.74 -12.34 11.98
CA VAL A 102 9.46 -12.13 11.28
C VAL A 102 9.23 -10.65 11.03
N THR A 103 9.52 -9.81 12.02
CA THR A 103 9.39 -8.36 11.92
C THR A 103 10.28 -7.79 10.82
N GLN A 104 11.51 -8.29 10.71
CA GLN A 104 12.48 -7.91 9.67
C GLN A 104 12.00 -8.34 8.28
N LEU A 105 11.45 -9.55 8.15
CA LEU A 105 10.87 -10.03 6.89
C LEU A 105 9.73 -9.13 6.42
N LEU A 106 8.82 -8.74 7.32
CA LEU A 106 7.71 -7.83 7.02
C LEU A 106 8.19 -6.45 6.60
N PHE A 107 9.23 -5.94 7.28
CA PHE A 107 9.88 -4.67 6.95
C PHE A 107 10.41 -4.70 5.51
N PHE A 108 11.27 -5.66 5.17
CA PHE A 108 11.87 -5.72 3.83
C PHE A 108 10.87 -6.05 2.73
N LYS A 109 9.82 -6.85 3.02
CA LYS A 109 8.68 -7.03 2.11
C LYS A 109 8.04 -5.68 1.77
N ASN A 110 7.80 -4.83 2.78
CA ASN A 110 7.25 -3.49 2.55
C ASN A 110 8.21 -2.57 1.79
N ILE A 111 9.53 -2.63 2.04
CA ILE A 111 10.53 -1.88 1.26
C ILE A 111 10.45 -2.26 -0.22
N ALA A 112 10.38 -3.56 -0.52
CA ALA A 112 10.23 -4.04 -1.90
C ALA A 112 8.91 -3.59 -2.54
N VAL A 113 7.80 -3.65 -1.80
CA VAL A 113 6.48 -3.16 -2.25
C VAL A 113 6.52 -1.67 -2.55
N ALA A 114 7.10 -0.85 -1.66
CA ALA A 114 7.27 0.58 -1.90
C ALA A 114 8.11 0.85 -3.15
N GLY A 115 9.20 0.11 -3.36
CA GLY A 115 10.01 0.21 -4.58
C GLY A 115 9.19 -0.08 -5.85
N GLY A 116 8.39 -1.15 -5.85
CA GLY A 116 7.49 -1.47 -6.96
C GLY A 116 6.43 -0.39 -7.22
N LEU A 117 5.86 0.20 -6.16
CA LEU A 117 4.92 1.31 -6.27
C LEU A 117 5.59 2.57 -6.83
N LEU A 118 6.84 2.87 -6.46
CA LEU A 118 7.58 4.00 -7.03
C LEU A 118 7.86 3.80 -8.53
N VAL A 119 8.19 2.58 -8.94
CA VAL A 119 8.33 2.22 -10.36
C VAL A 119 6.99 2.41 -11.09
N LEU A 120 5.88 1.95 -10.50
CA LEU A 120 4.55 2.17 -11.05
C LEU A 120 4.18 3.66 -11.13
N ALA A 121 4.56 4.46 -10.13
CA ALA A 121 4.35 5.90 -10.13
C ALA A 121 5.12 6.60 -11.26
N ALA A 122 6.35 6.16 -11.54
CA ALA A 122 7.15 6.69 -12.64
C ALA A 122 6.56 6.31 -14.01
N GLN A 123 6.12 5.07 -14.18
CA GLN A 123 5.60 4.56 -15.46
C GLN A 123 4.17 5.04 -15.73
N GLY A 124 3.26 4.91 -14.75
CA GLY A 124 1.83 5.15 -14.90
C GLY A 124 1.02 3.86 -15.17
N ALA A 125 -0.24 4.02 -15.58
CA ALA A 125 -1.27 2.99 -15.54
C ALA A 125 -1.42 2.10 -16.79
N GLY A 126 -0.67 2.41 -17.86
CA GLY A 126 -0.89 1.83 -19.19
C GLY A 126 -2.24 2.22 -19.81
N ASP A 127 -2.55 1.67 -20.99
CA ASP A 127 -3.77 2.01 -21.75
C ASP A 127 -5.03 1.36 -21.16
N TRP A 128 -4.87 0.27 -20.42
CA TRP A 128 -5.97 -0.43 -19.73
C TRP A 128 -6.27 0.25 -18.38
N SER A 129 -6.59 1.54 -18.42
CA SER A 129 -6.81 2.37 -17.25
C SER A 129 -7.81 3.50 -17.51
N LEU A 130 -8.40 4.05 -16.45
CA LEU A 130 -9.20 5.28 -16.57
C LEU A 130 -8.33 6.51 -16.87
N ASP A 131 -7.06 6.52 -16.44
CA ASP A 131 -6.08 7.56 -16.74
C ASP A 131 -5.86 7.72 -18.26
N ALA A 132 -5.86 6.62 -19.01
CA ALA A 132 -5.70 6.65 -20.47
C ALA A 132 -6.89 7.33 -21.16
N ARG A 133 -8.12 7.13 -20.65
CA ARG A 133 -9.36 7.74 -21.19
C ARG A 133 -9.50 9.24 -20.91
N ARG A 134 -8.70 9.78 -19.98
CA ARG A 134 -8.67 11.23 -19.67
C ARG A 134 -7.72 12.02 -20.54
N LYS A 135 -6.82 11.36 -21.28
CA LYS A 135 -5.81 12.00 -22.13
C LYS A 135 -6.29 12.17 -23.58
N THR A 136 -7.45 11.64 -23.92
CA THR A 136 -8.17 11.83 -25.19
C THR A 136 -9.23 12.90 -25.04
#